data_AF-A0A2W6CJV1-F1
#
_entry.id   AF-A0A2W6CJV1-F1
#
_cell.length_a   1.000
_cell.length_b   1.000
_cell.length_c   1.000
_cell.angle_alpha   90.00
_cell.angle_beta   90.00
_cell.angle_gamma   90.00
#
_symmetry.space_group_name_H-M   'P 1'
#
loop_
_entity.id
_entity.type
_entity.pdbx_description
1 polymer ?
#
loop_
_entity_poly.entity_id
_entity_poly.type
_entity_poly.pdbx_seq_one_letter_code
_entity_poly.pdbx_strand_id
1 'polypeptide(L)'
;MVWHPKAVFVINFRYHVVSLTSVFLALAIGLVLGTAALNGPLLNNLNDRVSSLTKSKDQLRAQVGELESAVNQHGNYTRELAPTVLDGKLRNKSVVLISVLGADSKDREGVINMLQVGGARITGSLRLNDRYLDPASDEVLHDLASRRVPAGVNLPNNGEGAVTASTVLASVLTKPAISTDTRTTILQAFTELGMLTPEGKIDGTADSVVFLFGSASTKRDAGNKTKTAVTTVAAFSGVNSNVVAAAPSAGGGANPIAALRSNGETKNTVSTVDGLSRAEGQLGIAMALVQQYAGGSGHYGTGAGAVSQVPKIA
;
A
#
# COMPACT_ATOMS: atom_id res chain seq x y z
N MET A 1 24.27 1.14 108.65
CA MET A 1 25.21 0.94 107.52
C MET A 1 24.72 -0.28 106.77
N VAL A 2 23.79 -0.12 105.82
CA VAL A 2 24.05 0.07 104.38
C VAL A 2 25.02 -0.98 103.86
N TRP A 3 24.57 -1.83 102.92
CA TRP A 3 25.10 -1.85 101.55
C TRP A 3 24.46 -2.97 100.73
N HIS A 4 23.73 -2.59 99.67
CA HIS A 4 23.38 -3.47 98.57
C HIS A 4 24.36 -3.20 97.43
N PRO A 5 25.25 -4.14 97.07
CA PRO A 5 26.02 -4.04 95.85
C PRO A 5 25.11 -4.33 94.65
N LYS A 6 25.14 -3.42 93.67
CA LYS A 6 24.43 -3.50 92.40
C LYS A 6 24.97 -4.66 91.57
N ALA A 7 24.10 -5.58 91.17
CA ALA A 7 24.43 -6.61 90.17
C ALA A 7 24.64 -5.95 88.80
N VAL A 8 25.87 -5.99 88.29
CA VAL A 8 26.18 -5.62 86.92
C VAL A 8 25.71 -6.76 86.03
N PHE A 9 24.77 -6.48 85.13
CA PHE A 9 24.25 -7.45 84.16
C PHE A 9 25.36 -7.77 83.16
N VAL A 10 26.18 -8.78 83.47
CA VAL A 10 27.18 -9.31 82.54
C VAL A 10 26.39 -9.95 81.41
N ILE A 11 26.23 -9.20 80.33
CA ILE A 11 25.74 -9.71 79.07
C ILE A 11 26.70 -10.83 78.67
N ASN A 12 26.25 -12.07 78.87
CA ASN A 12 27.07 -13.25 78.69
C ASN A 12 27.38 -13.37 77.19
N PHE A 13 28.63 -13.11 76.80
CA PHE A 13 29.08 -13.09 75.40
C PHE A 13 28.66 -14.37 74.65
N ARG A 14 28.61 -15.50 75.36
CA ARG A 14 28.12 -16.79 74.84
C ARG A 14 26.65 -16.75 74.41
N TYR A 15 25.79 -16.04 75.15
CA TYR A 15 24.37 -15.90 74.79
C TYR A 15 24.14 -15.02 73.56
N HIS A 16 24.89 -13.92 73.39
CA HIS A 16 24.75 -13.08 72.20
C HIS A 16 25.33 -13.73 70.94
N VAL A 17 26.45 -14.44 71.06
CA VAL A 17 27.01 -15.20 69.93
C VAL A 17 26.04 -16.32 69.50
N VAL A 18 25.47 -17.08 70.45
CA VAL A 18 24.51 -18.15 70.13
C VAL A 18 23.21 -17.61 69.50
N SER A 19 22.71 -16.46 69.96
CA SER A 19 21.53 -15.83 69.34
C SER A 19 21.82 -15.34 67.92
N LEU A 20 22.96 -14.67 67.71
CA LEU A 20 23.34 -14.15 66.40
C LEU A 20 23.57 -15.27 65.37
N THR A 21 24.23 -16.36 65.76
CA THR A 21 24.43 -17.52 64.88
C THR A 21 23.11 -18.23 64.56
N SER A 22 22.19 -18.30 65.53
CA SER A 22 20.85 -18.88 65.30
C SER A 22 20.03 -18.07 64.31
N VAL A 23 20.04 -16.73 64.42
CA VAL A 23 19.36 -15.83 63.46
C VAL A 23 19.98 -15.94 62.07
N PHE A 24 21.31 -15.96 61.97
CA PHE A 24 22.00 -16.12 60.69
C PHE A 24 21.71 -17.48 60.04
N LEU A 25 21.69 -18.56 60.83
CA LEU A 25 21.38 -19.90 60.35
C LEU A 25 19.92 -19.99 59.89
N ALA A 26 18.98 -19.42 60.65
CA ALA A 26 17.57 -19.35 60.26
C ALA A 26 17.37 -18.56 58.95
N LEU A 27 18.10 -17.45 58.76
CA LEU A 27 18.05 -16.65 57.53
C LEU A 27 18.66 -17.39 56.34
N ALA A 28 19.79 -18.07 56.53
CA ALA A 28 20.42 -18.87 55.49
C ALA A 28 19.53 -20.04 55.06
N ILE A 29 18.94 -20.77 56.00
CA ILE A 29 18.00 -21.86 55.73
C ILE A 29 16.73 -21.32 55.06
N GLY A 30 16.19 -20.20 55.54
CA GLY A 30 15.02 -19.54 54.95
C GLY A 30 15.24 -19.12 53.50
N LEU A 31 16.43 -18.60 53.17
CA LEU A 31 16.78 -18.17 51.81
C LEU A 31 17.01 -19.37 50.87
N VAL A 32 17.68 -20.43 51.34
CA VAL A 32 17.88 -21.67 50.57
C VAL A 32 16.54 -22.35 50.30
N LEU A 33 15.68 -22.51 51.31
CA LEU A 33 14.35 -23.12 51.15
C LEU A 33 13.41 -22.25 50.32
N GLY A 34 13.43 -20.93 50.51
CA GLY A 34 12.60 -19.98 49.75
C GLY A 34 12.93 -19.99 48.25
N THR A 35 14.21 -19.97 47.89
CA THR A 35 14.65 -20.02 46.49
C THR A 35 14.43 -21.41 45.86
N ALA A 36 14.63 -22.50 46.62
CA ALA A 36 14.36 -23.86 46.15
C ALA A 36 12.86 -24.11 45.86
N ALA A 37 11.96 -23.57 46.69
CA ALA A 37 10.51 -23.72 46.51
C ALA A 37 9.96 -22.98 45.29
N LEU A 38 10.58 -21.85 44.92
CA LEU A 38 10.14 -20.99 43.81
C LEU A 38 10.81 -21.36 42.48
N ASN A 39 12.09 -21.72 42.47
CA ASN A 39 12.85 -21.91 41.23
C ASN A 39 12.30 -23.03 40.33
N GLY A 40 11.94 -24.20 40.87
CA GLY A 40 11.44 -25.32 40.07
C GLY A 40 10.14 -25.02 39.31
N PRO A 41 9.04 -24.66 40.01
CA PRO A 41 7.76 -24.38 39.37
C PRO A 41 7.78 -23.15 38.45
N LEU A 42 8.52 -22.08 38.82
CA LEU A 42 8.64 -20.90 37.96
C LEU A 42 9.44 -21.21 36.68
N LEU A 43 10.60 -21.86 36.79
CA LEU A 43 11.40 -22.24 35.60
C LEU A 43 10.63 -23.20 34.69
N ASN A 44 9.90 -24.17 35.24
CA ASN A 44 9.07 -25.08 34.45
C ASN A 44 7.95 -24.33 33.72
N ASN A 45 7.23 -23.44 34.40
CA ASN A 45 6.20 -22.62 33.76
C ASN A 45 6.76 -21.69 32.67
N LEU A 46 7.96 -21.13 32.87
CA LEU A 46 8.63 -20.35 31.83
C LEU A 46 9.04 -21.24 30.64
N ASN A 47 9.63 -22.41 30.88
CA ASN A 47 10.01 -23.36 29.84
C ASN A 47 8.80 -23.86 29.05
N ASP A 48 7.68 -24.14 29.72
CA ASP A 48 6.43 -24.55 29.09
C ASP A 48 5.84 -23.43 28.22
N ARG A 49 5.87 -22.18 28.72
CA ARG A 49 5.45 -21.00 27.93
C ARG A 49 6.34 -20.80 26.72
N VAL A 50 7.67 -20.91 26.87
CA VAL A 50 8.62 -20.80 25.74
C VAL A 50 8.41 -21.91 24.73
N SER A 51 8.21 -23.15 25.18
CA SER A 51 7.91 -24.31 24.33
C SER A 51 6.59 -24.12 23.59
N SER A 52 5.53 -23.72 24.28
CA SER A 52 4.22 -23.41 23.69
C SER A 52 4.30 -22.28 22.67
N LEU A 53 5.05 -21.21 22.98
CA LEU A 53 5.21 -20.08 22.07
C LEU A 53 6.04 -20.46 20.85
N THR A 54 7.05 -21.31 21.02
CA THR A 54 7.85 -21.86 19.91
C THR A 54 6.98 -22.73 19.00
N LYS A 55 6.21 -23.66 19.57
CA LYS A 55 5.23 -24.49 18.81
C LYS A 55 4.22 -23.62 18.07
N SER A 56 3.66 -22.60 18.74
CA SER A 56 2.69 -21.68 18.12
C SER A 56 3.32 -20.90 16.96
N LYS A 57 4.55 -20.41 17.13
CA LYS A 57 5.30 -19.73 16.08
C LYS A 57 5.57 -20.65 14.89
N ASP A 58 5.97 -21.89 15.12
CA ASP A 58 6.26 -22.83 14.05
C ASP A 58 4.99 -23.28 13.32
N GLN A 59 3.88 -23.47 14.04
CA GLN A 59 2.56 -23.70 13.46
C GLN A 59 2.09 -22.51 12.61
N LEU A 60 2.21 -21.28 13.11
CA LEU A 60 1.85 -20.07 12.34
C LEU A 60 2.71 -19.94 11.08
N ARG A 61 4.01 -20.25 11.15
CA ARG A 61 4.89 -20.26 9.97
C ARG A 61 4.46 -21.31 8.95
N ALA A 62 4.10 -22.51 9.39
CA ALA A 62 3.59 -23.55 8.50
C ALA A 62 2.28 -23.12 7.83
N GLN A 63 1.34 -22.54 8.59
CA GLN A 63 0.08 -22.02 8.05
C GLN A 63 0.31 -20.90 7.03
N VAL A 64 1.21 -19.96 7.31
CA VAL A 64 1.59 -18.92 6.34
C VAL A 64 2.14 -19.53 5.06
N GLY A 65 3.04 -20.52 5.16
CA GLY A 65 3.58 -21.20 3.98
C GLY A 65 2.52 -21.94 3.16
N GLU A 66 1.55 -22.58 3.82
CA GLU A 66 0.42 -23.23 3.15
C GLU A 66 -0.48 -22.22 2.42
N LEU A 67 -0.83 -21.12 3.09
CA LEU A 67 -1.63 -20.03 2.53
C LEU A 67 -0.92 -19.35 1.34
N GLU A 68 0.38 -19.10 1.43
CA GLU A 68 1.18 -18.55 0.33
C GLU A 68 1.20 -19.51 -0.87
N SER A 69 1.36 -20.81 -0.62
CA SER A 69 1.28 -21.84 -1.66
C SER A 69 -0.08 -21.86 -2.35
N ALA A 70 -1.18 -21.84 -1.58
CA ALA A 70 -2.53 -21.80 -2.11
C ALA A 70 -2.79 -20.54 -2.96
N VAL A 71 -2.35 -19.35 -2.49
CA VAL A 71 -2.45 -18.09 -3.25
C VAL A 71 -1.67 -18.18 -4.57
N ASN A 72 -0.47 -18.76 -4.55
CA ASN A 72 0.33 -18.94 -5.76
C ASN A 72 -0.34 -19.90 -6.75
N GLN A 73 -0.92 -21.00 -6.28
CA GLN A 73 -1.66 -21.95 -7.11
C GLN A 73 -2.90 -21.30 -7.75
N HIS A 74 -3.70 -20.55 -6.99
CA HIS A 74 -4.83 -19.78 -7.51
C HIS A 74 -4.39 -18.73 -8.53
N GLY A 75 -3.25 -18.07 -8.28
CA GLY A 75 -2.68 -17.12 -9.21
C GLY A 75 -2.28 -17.76 -10.53
N ASN A 76 -1.71 -18.97 -10.51
CA ASN A 76 -1.36 -19.72 -11.72
C ASN A 76 -2.61 -20.13 -12.50
N TYR A 77 -3.63 -20.66 -11.82
CA TYR A 77 -4.92 -20.99 -12.42
C TYR A 77 -5.54 -19.77 -13.12
N THR A 78 -5.51 -18.61 -12.47
CA THR A 78 -6.01 -17.35 -13.04
C THR A 78 -5.25 -16.95 -14.31
N ARG A 79 -3.92 -17.09 -14.33
CA ARG A 79 -3.10 -16.79 -15.52
C ARG A 79 -3.38 -17.76 -16.67
N GLU A 80 -3.70 -19.01 -16.37
CA GLU A 80 -4.07 -20.01 -17.37
C GLU A 80 -5.47 -19.74 -17.97
N LEU A 81 -6.39 -19.23 -17.16
CA LEU A 81 -7.72 -18.80 -17.63
C LEU A 81 -7.70 -17.46 -18.38
N ALA A 82 -6.77 -16.56 -18.04
CA ALA A 82 -6.76 -15.20 -18.56
C ALA A 82 -6.82 -15.09 -20.10
N PRO A 83 -6.07 -15.90 -20.88
CA PRO A 83 -6.20 -15.89 -22.34
C PRO A 83 -7.62 -16.18 -22.82
N THR A 84 -8.31 -17.16 -22.21
CA THR A 84 -9.69 -17.53 -22.59
C THR A 84 -10.68 -16.41 -22.29
N VAL A 85 -10.47 -15.69 -21.18
CA VAL A 85 -11.35 -14.60 -20.74
C VAL A 85 -11.10 -13.30 -21.53
N LEU A 86 -9.84 -13.03 -21.87
CA LEU A 86 -9.41 -11.76 -22.48
C LEU A 86 -9.17 -11.84 -23.99
N ASP A 87 -9.30 -13.01 -24.63
CA ASP A 87 -8.88 -13.22 -26.03
C ASP A 87 -9.40 -12.12 -26.96
N GLY A 88 -8.47 -11.32 -27.45
CA GLY A 88 -8.71 -10.24 -28.40
C GLY A 88 -9.53 -9.07 -27.89
N LYS A 89 -10.00 -9.06 -26.63
CA LYS A 89 -10.90 -8.05 -26.08
C LYS A 89 -10.25 -6.66 -25.95
N LEU A 90 -8.92 -6.58 -25.91
CA LEU A 90 -8.16 -5.33 -25.89
C LEU A 90 -7.33 -5.10 -27.16
N ARG A 91 -7.60 -5.82 -28.26
CA ARG A 91 -6.92 -5.60 -29.55
C ARG A 91 -7.13 -4.16 -30.03
N ASN A 92 -6.06 -3.60 -30.60
CA ASN A 92 -6.02 -2.22 -31.08
C ASN A 92 -6.32 -1.16 -29.99
N LYS A 93 -6.25 -1.53 -28.71
CA LYS A 93 -6.35 -0.60 -27.60
C LYS A 93 -4.98 -0.29 -27.04
N SER A 94 -4.74 0.99 -26.81
CA SER A 94 -3.50 1.51 -26.28
C SER A 94 -3.67 1.93 -24.82
N VAL A 95 -2.72 1.56 -23.97
CA VAL A 95 -2.82 1.76 -22.51
C VAL A 95 -1.53 2.41 -21.99
N VAL A 96 -1.67 3.46 -21.18
CA VAL A 96 -0.57 4.03 -20.40
C VAL A 96 -0.76 3.69 -18.93
N LEU A 97 0.33 3.31 -18.25
CA LEU A 97 0.30 3.01 -16.83
C LEU A 97 0.95 4.14 -16.03
N ILE A 98 0.31 4.50 -14.92
CA ILE A 98 0.78 5.57 -14.03
C ILE A 98 0.93 5.00 -12.62
N SER A 99 2.19 4.84 -12.19
CA SER A 99 2.55 4.41 -10.84
C SER A 99 2.46 5.59 -9.87
N VAL A 100 1.74 5.44 -8.76
CA VAL A 100 1.48 6.50 -7.78
C VAL A 100 1.62 5.95 -6.37
N LEU A 101 1.97 6.80 -5.39
CA LEU A 101 2.11 6.43 -3.97
C LEU A 101 3.03 5.21 -3.74
N GLY A 102 4.10 5.10 -4.52
CA GLY A 102 5.09 4.02 -4.35
C GLY A 102 4.63 2.64 -4.83
N ALA A 103 3.83 2.57 -5.89
CA ALA A 103 3.51 1.30 -6.55
C ALA A 103 4.78 0.51 -6.95
N ASP A 104 4.77 -0.79 -6.66
CA ASP A 104 5.87 -1.72 -6.91
C ASP A 104 6.02 -1.98 -8.43
N SER A 105 7.26 -2.10 -8.90
CA SER A 105 7.54 -2.44 -10.29
C SER A 105 7.02 -3.83 -10.67
N LYS A 106 7.01 -4.79 -9.73
CA LYS A 106 6.46 -6.14 -9.95
C LYS A 106 4.97 -6.11 -10.22
N ASP A 107 4.24 -5.27 -9.48
CA ASP A 107 2.79 -5.08 -9.67
C ASP A 107 2.53 -4.47 -11.05
N ARG A 108 3.31 -3.46 -11.43
CA ARG A 108 3.24 -2.86 -12.78
C ARG A 108 3.53 -3.87 -13.88
N GLU A 109 4.58 -4.67 -13.76
CA GLU A 109 4.93 -5.70 -14.73
C GLU A 109 3.84 -6.77 -14.84
N GLY A 110 3.26 -7.21 -13.72
CA GLY A 110 2.14 -8.14 -13.72
C GLY A 110 0.92 -7.61 -14.47
N VAL A 111 0.56 -6.33 -14.26
CA VAL A 111 -0.51 -5.68 -15.02
C VAL A 111 -0.18 -5.57 -16.51
N ILE A 112 1.04 -5.15 -16.85
CA ILE A 112 1.48 -5.07 -18.26
C ILE A 112 1.31 -6.42 -18.97
N ASN A 113 1.79 -7.51 -18.35
CA ASN A 113 1.68 -8.85 -18.91
C ASN A 113 0.21 -9.25 -19.10
N MET A 114 -0.65 -8.98 -18.11
CA MET A 114 -2.08 -9.31 -18.20
C MET A 114 -2.80 -8.52 -19.29
N LEU A 115 -2.47 -7.24 -19.45
CA LEU A 115 -3.03 -6.40 -20.52
C LEU A 115 -2.57 -6.88 -21.91
N GLN A 116 -1.32 -7.33 -22.03
CA GLN A 116 -0.78 -7.90 -23.26
C GLN A 116 -1.45 -9.23 -23.62
N VAL A 117 -1.80 -10.07 -22.63
CA VAL A 117 -2.61 -11.29 -22.86
C VAL A 117 -3.95 -10.94 -23.52
N GLY A 118 -4.58 -9.83 -23.13
CA GLY A 118 -5.79 -9.31 -23.79
C GLY A 118 -5.56 -8.67 -25.17
N GLY A 119 -4.31 -8.52 -25.60
CA GLY A 119 -3.93 -7.90 -26.88
C GLY A 119 -3.75 -6.39 -26.84
N ALA A 120 -3.67 -5.78 -25.65
CA ALA A 120 -3.45 -4.34 -25.52
C ALA A 120 -2.00 -3.95 -25.86
N ARG A 121 -1.82 -2.78 -26.45
CA ARG A 121 -0.51 -2.16 -26.65
C ARG A 121 -0.19 -1.21 -25.50
N ILE A 122 0.88 -1.47 -24.77
CA ILE A 122 1.37 -0.53 -23.75
C ILE A 122 2.13 0.59 -24.46
N THR A 123 1.66 1.82 -24.32
CA THR A 123 2.31 3.00 -24.92
C THR A 123 3.44 3.49 -24.05
N GLY A 124 3.34 3.33 -22.74
CA GLY A 124 4.39 3.71 -21.82
C GLY A 124 3.98 3.52 -20.37
N SER A 125 4.93 3.80 -19.48
CA SER A 125 4.71 3.83 -18.05
C SER A 125 5.42 5.02 -17.45
N LEU A 126 4.82 5.64 -16.44
CA LEU A 126 5.42 6.74 -15.69
C LEU A 126 5.08 6.63 -14.22
N ARG A 127 5.95 7.15 -13.36
CA ARG A 127 5.72 7.27 -11.93
C ARG A 127 5.49 8.72 -11.57
N LEU A 128 4.43 9.01 -10.81
CA LEU A 128 4.28 10.28 -10.12
C LEU A 128 5.11 10.24 -8.85
N ASN A 129 6.03 11.20 -8.72
CA ASN A 129 6.94 11.26 -7.59
C ASN A 129 6.25 11.88 -6.37
N ASP A 130 6.82 11.65 -5.19
CA ASP A 130 6.31 12.21 -3.93
C ASP A 130 6.11 13.73 -3.97
N ARG A 131 6.98 14.44 -4.70
CA ARG A 131 6.89 15.90 -4.88
C ARG A 131 5.60 16.33 -5.57
N TYR A 132 5.14 15.60 -6.59
CA TYR A 132 3.91 15.90 -7.31
C TYR A 132 2.68 15.71 -6.41
N LEU A 133 2.74 14.77 -5.48
CA LEU A 133 1.64 14.46 -4.57
C LEU A 133 1.61 15.37 -3.34
N ASP A 134 2.71 16.08 -3.07
CA ASP A 134 2.81 17.01 -1.96
C ASP A 134 2.00 18.28 -2.23
N PRO A 135 1.00 18.64 -1.39
CA PRO A 135 0.26 19.89 -1.53
C PRO A 135 1.14 21.14 -1.53
N ALA A 136 2.34 21.10 -0.93
CA ALA A 136 3.28 22.22 -0.96
C ALA A 136 3.80 22.52 -2.38
N SER A 137 3.65 21.59 -3.32
CA SER A 137 4.04 21.76 -4.72
C SER A 137 2.90 22.30 -5.60
N ASP A 138 1.72 22.58 -5.06
CA ASP A 138 0.54 22.92 -5.87
C ASP A 138 0.77 24.16 -6.75
N GLU A 139 1.34 25.24 -6.21
CA GLU A 139 1.67 26.43 -6.99
C GLU A 139 2.67 26.14 -8.12
N VAL A 140 3.67 25.29 -7.85
CA VAL A 140 4.67 24.88 -8.85
C VAL A 140 4.01 24.05 -9.96
N LEU A 141 3.06 23.17 -9.61
CA LEU A 141 2.30 22.40 -10.58
C LEU A 141 1.41 23.30 -11.44
N HIS A 142 0.77 24.28 -10.82
CA HIS A 142 -0.06 25.27 -11.52
C HIS A 142 0.77 26.06 -12.53
N ASP A 143 1.89 26.67 -12.09
CA ASP A 143 2.76 27.49 -12.95
C ASP A 143 3.34 26.66 -14.10
N LEU A 144 3.84 25.45 -13.81
CA LEU A 144 4.37 24.54 -14.82
C LEU A 144 3.33 24.19 -15.88
N ALA A 145 2.12 23.80 -15.44
CA ALA A 145 1.05 23.39 -16.34
C ALA A 145 0.53 24.57 -17.18
N SER A 146 0.34 25.73 -16.56
CA SER A 146 -0.14 26.95 -17.22
C SER A 146 0.84 27.49 -18.26
N ARG A 147 2.16 27.30 -18.08
CA ARG A 147 3.18 27.67 -19.09
C ARG A 147 3.35 26.66 -20.22
N ARG A 148 2.79 25.46 -20.07
CA ARG A 148 3.03 24.30 -20.95
C ARG A 148 1.75 23.70 -21.50
N VAL A 149 0.69 24.50 -21.62
CA VAL A 149 -0.60 24.06 -22.16
C VAL A 149 -0.47 23.72 -23.65
N PRO A 150 -0.74 22.47 -24.07
CA PRO A 150 -0.83 22.13 -25.48
C PRO A 150 -1.99 22.86 -26.15
N ALA A 151 -1.84 23.19 -27.44
CA ALA A 151 -2.92 23.77 -28.22
C ALA A 151 -4.18 22.87 -28.20
N GLY A 152 -5.36 23.48 -28.03
CA GLY A 152 -6.64 22.75 -27.96
C GLY A 152 -6.94 22.06 -26.63
N VAL A 153 -6.16 22.34 -25.58
CA VAL A 153 -6.45 21.90 -24.20
C VAL A 153 -7.03 23.08 -23.42
N ASN A 154 -8.25 22.90 -22.91
CA ASN A 154 -8.86 23.83 -21.97
C ASN A 154 -8.49 23.42 -20.56
N LEU A 155 -7.89 24.35 -19.80
CA LEU A 155 -7.58 24.11 -18.40
C LEU A 155 -8.77 24.46 -17.51
N PRO A 156 -8.98 23.70 -16.43
CA PRO A 156 -9.89 24.10 -15.36
C PRO A 156 -9.44 25.43 -14.74
N ASN A 157 -10.38 26.34 -14.55
CA ASN A 157 -10.13 27.64 -13.91
C ASN A 157 -10.54 27.62 -12.43
N ASN A 158 -10.01 26.65 -11.68
CA ASN A 158 -10.25 26.50 -10.25
C ASN A 158 -9.05 26.91 -9.38
N GLY A 159 -7.91 27.24 -10.01
CA GLY A 159 -6.68 27.61 -9.32
C GLY A 159 -5.93 26.44 -8.66
N GLU A 160 -6.39 25.20 -8.84
CA GLU A 160 -5.75 24.01 -8.23
C GLU A 160 -4.66 23.46 -9.15
N GLY A 161 -3.40 23.58 -8.73
CA GLY A 161 -2.26 23.14 -9.53
C GLY A 161 -2.25 21.64 -9.84
N ALA A 162 -2.63 20.80 -8.87
CA ALA A 162 -2.79 19.37 -9.08
C ALA A 162 -3.79 19.06 -10.20
N VAL A 163 -4.95 19.74 -10.24
CA VAL A 163 -5.96 19.56 -11.28
C VAL A 163 -5.44 20.03 -12.64
N THR A 164 -4.85 21.22 -12.70
CA THR A 164 -4.32 21.79 -13.94
C THR A 164 -3.21 20.92 -14.53
N ALA A 165 -2.24 20.52 -13.70
CA ALA A 165 -1.14 19.65 -14.11
C ALA A 165 -1.64 18.27 -14.56
N SER A 166 -2.59 17.69 -13.83
CA SER A 166 -3.22 16.41 -14.22
C SER A 166 -3.94 16.51 -15.56
N THR A 167 -4.64 17.62 -15.82
CA THR A 167 -5.35 17.85 -17.09
C THR A 167 -4.38 17.93 -18.26
N VAL A 168 -3.24 18.63 -18.07
CA VAL A 168 -2.17 18.70 -19.08
C VAL A 168 -1.58 17.32 -19.32
N LEU A 169 -1.21 16.59 -18.26
CA LEU A 169 -0.64 15.24 -18.38
C LEU A 169 -1.62 14.27 -19.06
N ALA A 170 -2.88 14.24 -18.64
CA ALA A 170 -3.92 13.43 -19.26
C ALA A 170 -4.04 13.75 -20.75
N SER A 171 -4.14 15.04 -21.09
CA SER A 171 -4.22 15.47 -22.49
C SER A 171 -3.02 14.99 -23.30
N VAL A 172 -1.81 15.22 -22.81
CA VAL A 172 -0.56 14.84 -23.48
C VAL A 172 -0.45 13.33 -23.70
N LEU A 173 -0.94 12.53 -22.75
CA LEU A 173 -0.88 11.07 -22.79
C LEU A 173 -2.00 10.44 -23.60
N THR A 174 -3.17 11.08 -23.74
CA THR A 174 -4.35 10.45 -24.36
C THR A 174 -4.89 11.15 -25.61
N LYS A 175 -4.51 12.40 -25.91
CA LYS A 175 -5.01 13.12 -27.09
C LYS A 175 -4.05 12.97 -28.28
N PRO A 176 -4.44 12.25 -29.35
CA PRO A 176 -3.57 12.02 -30.51
C PRO A 176 -3.26 13.30 -31.30
N ALA A 177 -4.07 14.35 -31.16
CA ALA A 177 -3.85 15.64 -31.80
C ALA A 177 -2.60 16.39 -31.29
N ILE A 178 -2.07 16.01 -30.12
CA ILE A 178 -0.84 16.60 -29.58
C ILE A 178 0.37 15.92 -30.24
N SER A 179 1.26 16.72 -30.82
CA SER A 179 2.47 16.22 -31.50
C SER A 179 3.41 15.50 -30.53
N THR A 180 4.21 14.58 -31.05
CA THR A 180 5.21 13.84 -30.27
C THR A 180 6.26 14.76 -29.64
N ASP A 181 6.66 15.82 -30.34
CA ASP A 181 7.64 16.79 -29.84
C ASP A 181 7.08 17.57 -28.65
N THR A 182 5.87 18.12 -28.78
CA THR A 182 5.20 18.83 -27.68
C THR A 182 5.00 17.91 -26.48
N ARG A 183 4.58 16.65 -26.70
CA ARG A 183 4.47 15.65 -25.63
C ARG A 183 5.80 15.45 -24.92
N THR A 184 6.87 15.24 -25.67
CA THR A 184 8.21 14.96 -25.12
C THR A 184 8.71 16.16 -24.31
N THR A 185 8.59 17.38 -24.84
CA THR A 185 8.99 18.61 -24.14
C THR A 185 8.23 18.80 -22.82
N ILE A 186 6.92 18.54 -22.80
CA ILE A 186 6.12 18.69 -21.57
C ILE A 186 6.51 17.63 -20.55
N LEU A 187 6.57 16.36 -20.94
CA LEU A 187 6.95 15.27 -20.02
C LEU A 187 8.37 15.47 -19.47
N GLN A 188 9.30 15.96 -20.30
CA GLN A 188 10.64 16.32 -19.88
C GLN A 188 10.62 17.45 -18.84
N ALA A 189 9.82 18.51 -19.04
CA ALA A 189 9.72 19.61 -18.07
C ALA A 189 9.21 19.14 -16.69
N PHE A 190 8.22 18.24 -16.66
CA PHE A 190 7.77 17.62 -15.41
C PHE A 190 8.85 16.72 -14.79
N THR A 191 9.64 16.02 -15.62
CA THR A 191 10.74 15.16 -15.16
C THR A 191 11.87 15.98 -14.54
N GLU A 192 12.27 17.08 -15.19
CA GLU A 192 13.34 17.98 -14.72
C GLU A 192 13.02 18.64 -13.37
N LEU A 193 11.74 18.92 -13.11
CA LEU A 193 11.28 19.41 -11.81
C LEU A 193 11.08 18.31 -10.76
N GLY A 194 11.34 17.06 -11.12
CA GLY A 194 11.21 15.90 -10.24
C GLY A 194 9.76 15.55 -9.92
N MET A 195 8.80 15.98 -10.74
CA MET A 195 7.38 15.70 -10.55
C MET A 195 7.00 14.28 -11.02
N LEU A 196 7.61 13.82 -12.10
CA LEU A 196 7.40 12.46 -12.61
C LEU A 196 8.72 11.81 -13.01
N THR A 197 8.69 10.49 -13.11
CA THR A 197 9.81 9.67 -13.59
C THR A 197 9.30 8.72 -14.66
N PRO A 198 9.72 8.83 -15.93
CA PRO A 198 9.38 7.84 -16.95
C PRO A 198 9.90 6.45 -16.57
N GLU A 199 9.07 5.42 -16.68
CA GLU A 199 9.41 4.03 -16.38
C GLU A 199 9.57 3.23 -17.68
N GLY A 200 10.42 3.74 -18.57
CA GLY A 200 10.61 3.21 -19.92
C GLY A 200 10.29 4.25 -20.99
N LYS A 201 10.20 3.79 -22.24
CA LYS A 201 9.88 4.65 -23.38
C LYS A 201 8.37 4.91 -23.44
N ILE A 202 8.00 6.15 -23.76
CA ILE A 202 6.61 6.55 -23.99
C ILE A 202 6.41 6.75 -25.49
N ASP A 203 5.76 5.77 -26.12
CA ASP A 203 5.52 5.66 -27.55
C ASP A 203 4.06 5.99 -27.90
N GLY A 204 3.82 7.26 -28.23
CA GLY A 204 2.52 7.74 -28.72
C GLY A 204 1.53 8.10 -27.61
N THR A 205 0.24 7.99 -27.92
CA THR A 205 -0.87 8.23 -27.00
C THR A 205 -1.62 6.96 -26.68
N ALA A 206 -2.26 6.93 -25.52
CA ALA A 206 -3.11 5.84 -25.05
C ALA A 206 -4.60 6.16 -25.15
N ASP A 207 -5.40 5.14 -25.46
CA ASP A 207 -6.88 5.19 -25.42
C ASP A 207 -7.41 5.12 -23.98
N SER A 208 -6.61 4.59 -23.05
CA SER A 208 -6.96 4.43 -21.64
C SER A 208 -5.77 4.61 -20.71
N VAL A 209 -6.08 4.92 -19.45
CA VAL A 209 -5.10 5.17 -18.39
C VAL A 209 -5.35 4.22 -17.23
N VAL A 210 -4.29 3.55 -16.77
CA VAL A 210 -4.33 2.68 -15.59
C VAL A 210 -3.45 3.26 -14.50
N PHE A 211 -4.06 3.72 -13.41
CA PHE A 211 -3.37 4.14 -12.20
C PHE A 211 -3.08 2.95 -11.30
N LEU A 212 -1.82 2.79 -10.94
CA LEU A 212 -1.35 1.77 -10.01
C LEU A 212 -0.90 2.47 -8.74
N PHE A 213 -1.59 2.21 -7.64
CA PHE A 213 -1.29 2.74 -6.32
C PHE A 213 -0.45 1.76 -5.52
N GLY A 214 0.50 2.26 -4.76
CA GLY A 214 1.16 1.47 -3.72
C GLY A 214 0.22 1.12 -2.57
N SER A 215 0.75 0.34 -1.63
CA SER A 215 0.05 0.01 -0.39
C SER A 215 -0.28 1.27 0.43
N ALA A 216 -1.39 1.21 1.16
CA ALA A 216 -1.80 2.28 2.07
C ALA A 216 -0.65 2.65 3.03
N SER A 217 -0.42 3.96 3.18
CA SER A 217 0.64 4.50 4.02
C SER A 217 0.06 5.07 5.31
N THR A 218 0.75 4.85 6.43
CA THR A 218 0.40 5.40 7.75
C THR A 218 1.23 6.63 8.11
N LYS A 219 2.04 7.15 7.17
CA LYS A 219 2.80 8.39 7.37
C LYS A 219 1.85 9.57 7.60
N ARG A 220 2.33 10.56 8.35
CA ARG A 220 1.54 11.75 8.73
C ARG A 220 0.93 12.50 7.53
N ASP A 221 1.66 12.56 6.42
CA ASP A 221 1.29 13.24 5.18
C ASP A 221 0.49 12.37 4.21
N ALA A 222 0.28 11.08 4.52
CA ALA A 222 -0.36 10.13 3.61
C ALA A 222 -1.78 10.56 3.21
N GLY A 223 -2.58 11.10 4.13
CA GLY A 223 -3.93 11.58 3.82
C GLY A 223 -3.95 12.69 2.78
N ASN A 224 -3.02 13.65 2.89
CA ASN A 224 -2.89 14.75 1.94
C ASN A 224 -2.42 14.26 0.57
N LYS A 225 -1.38 13.42 0.53
CA LYS A 225 -0.88 12.83 -0.72
C LYS A 225 -1.94 11.97 -1.41
N THR A 226 -2.71 11.20 -0.65
CA THR A 226 -3.85 10.43 -1.18
C THR A 226 -4.92 11.35 -1.75
N LYS A 227 -5.23 12.48 -1.08
CA LYS A 227 -6.18 13.46 -1.63
C LYS A 227 -5.70 14.00 -2.97
N THR A 228 -4.45 14.44 -3.08
CA THR A 228 -3.85 14.90 -4.34
C THR A 228 -3.90 13.82 -5.42
N ALA A 229 -3.62 12.57 -5.06
CA ALA A 229 -3.67 11.44 -5.98
C ALA A 229 -5.10 11.14 -6.49
N VAL A 230 -6.11 11.23 -5.61
CA VAL A 230 -7.53 11.09 -5.99
C VAL A 230 -7.96 12.22 -6.90
N THR A 231 -7.58 13.46 -6.59
CA THR A 231 -7.80 14.64 -7.46
C THR A 231 -7.14 14.45 -8.82
N THR A 232 -5.94 13.87 -8.86
CA THR A 232 -5.24 13.55 -10.11
C THR A 232 -6.06 12.58 -10.96
N VAL A 233 -6.54 11.48 -10.37
CA VAL A 233 -7.38 10.51 -11.08
C VAL A 233 -8.68 11.14 -11.58
N ALA A 234 -9.33 12.00 -10.78
CA ALA A 234 -10.54 12.71 -11.17
C ALA A 234 -10.30 13.67 -12.36
N ALA A 235 -9.20 14.41 -12.34
CA ALA A 235 -8.82 15.27 -13.45
C ALA A 235 -8.52 14.47 -14.74
N PHE A 236 -7.91 13.29 -14.62
CA PHE A 236 -7.72 12.38 -15.75
C PHE A 236 -9.06 11.84 -16.29
N SER A 237 -10.02 11.49 -15.43
CA SER A 237 -11.34 11.01 -15.87
C SER A 237 -12.18 12.12 -16.52
N GLY A 238 -11.91 13.39 -16.20
CA GLY A 238 -12.47 14.53 -16.92
C GLY A 238 -11.94 14.71 -18.34
N VAL A 239 -10.78 14.13 -18.67
CA VAL A 239 -10.14 14.22 -20.00
C VAL A 239 -10.35 12.94 -20.83
N ASN A 240 -10.38 11.78 -20.19
CA ASN A 240 -10.52 10.47 -20.83
C ASN A 240 -11.54 9.60 -20.07
N SER A 241 -12.46 8.96 -20.79
CA SER A 241 -13.53 8.14 -20.19
C SER A 241 -13.08 6.76 -19.69
N ASN A 242 -11.87 6.32 -20.07
CA ASN A 242 -11.33 4.99 -19.82
C ASN A 242 -10.18 5.08 -18.79
N VAL A 243 -10.55 5.34 -17.53
CA VAL A 243 -9.60 5.41 -16.42
C VAL A 243 -9.86 4.30 -15.41
N VAL A 244 -8.89 3.42 -15.21
CA VAL A 244 -8.91 2.38 -14.17
C VAL A 244 -7.90 2.71 -13.08
N ALA A 245 -8.29 2.56 -11.83
CA ALA A 245 -7.43 2.75 -10.67
C ALA A 245 -7.32 1.44 -9.87
N ALA A 246 -6.10 1.03 -9.53
CA ALA A 246 -5.88 -0.20 -8.79
C ALA A 246 -4.88 -0.05 -7.63
N ALA A 247 -5.10 -0.80 -6.55
CA ALA A 247 -4.19 -0.87 -5.41
C ALA A 247 -4.10 -2.30 -4.84
N PRO A 248 -3.06 -2.65 -4.06
CA PRO A 248 -2.94 -3.96 -3.43
C PRO A 248 -4.13 -4.31 -2.53
N SER A 249 -4.73 -3.31 -1.88
CA SER A 249 -5.97 -3.47 -1.12
C SER A 249 -6.80 -2.18 -1.13
N ALA A 250 -8.10 -2.28 -0.83
CA ALA A 250 -8.95 -1.13 -0.55
C ALA A 250 -9.07 -0.82 0.96
N GLY A 251 -8.20 -1.41 1.79
CA GLY A 251 -8.19 -1.25 3.25
C GLY A 251 -7.00 -0.41 3.74
N GLY A 252 -7.07 0.00 5.01
CA GLY A 252 -6.02 0.78 5.67
C GLY A 252 -6.23 2.30 5.62
N GLY A 253 -5.42 3.03 6.38
CA GLY A 253 -5.49 4.49 6.46
C GLY A 253 -5.10 5.18 5.15
N ALA A 254 -5.77 6.28 4.80
CA ALA A 254 -5.51 7.06 3.59
C ALA A 254 -5.49 6.21 2.29
N ASN A 255 -6.42 5.27 2.15
CA ASN A 255 -6.47 4.39 0.99
C ASN A 255 -7.08 5.10 -0.26
N PRO A 256 -6.37 5.18 -1.40
CA PRO A 256 -6.85 5.87 -2.59
C PRO A 256 -8.06 5.20 -3.25
N ILE A 257 -8.14 3.86 -3.24
CA ILE A 257 -9.28 3.14 -3.82
C ILE A 257 -10.56 3.39 -3.02
N ALA A 258 -10.49 3.33 -1.69
CA ALA A 258 -11.63 3.65 -0.83
C ALA A 258 -12.11 5.10 -1.06
N ALA A 259 -11.19 6.05 -1.23
CA ALA A 259 -11.51 7.45 -1.51
C ALA A 259 -12.12 7.66 -2.91
N LEU A 260 -11.63 6.94 -3.94
CA LEU A 260 -12.19 6.99 -5.29
C LEU A 260 -13.61 6.40 -5.36
N ARG A 261 -13.88 5.34 -4.60
CA ARG A 261 -15.21 4.69 -4.53
C ARG A 261 -16.27 5.57 -3.86
N SER A 262 -15.86 6.46 -2.95
CA SER A 262 -16.76 7.35 -2.21
C SER A 262 -16.87 8.76 -2.80
N ASN A 263 -15.95 9.15 -3.70
CA ASN A 263 -15.97 10.46 -4.35
C ASN A 263 -17.02 10.53 -5.47
N GLY A 264 -17.88 11.55 -5.41
CA GLY A 264 -19.00 11.75 -6.36
C GLY A 264 -18.59 11.98 -7.81
N GLU A 265 -17.39 12.52 -8.06
CA GLU A 265 -16.87 12.76 -9.41
C GLU A 265 -16.33 11.48 -10.07
N THR A 266 -15.71 10.61 -9.26
CA THR A 266 -15.02 9.40 -9.76
C THR A 266 -15.86 8.14 -9.70
N LYS A 267 -16.85 8.05 -8.79
CA LYS A 267 -17.64 6.83 -8.54
C LYS A 267 -18.26 6.22 -9.80
N ASN A 268 -18.73 7.06 -10.73
CA ASN A 268 -19.40 6.61 -11.96
C ASN A 268 -18.56 6.80 -13.23
N THR A 269 -17.32 7.27 -13.11
CA THR A 269 -16.45 7.57 -14.26
C THR A 269 -15.15 6.76 -14.22
N VAL A 270 -14.72 6.34 -13.04
CA VAL A 270 -13.48 5.59 -12.80
C VAL A 270 -13.81 4.19 -12.33
N SER A 271 -13.27 3.19 -13.02
CA SER A 271 -13.32 1.82 -12.53
C SER A 271 -12.22 1.62 -11.49
N THR A 272 -12.53 0.97 -10.36
CA THR A 272 -11.55 0.69 -9.31
C THR A 272 -11.36 -0.80 -9.11
N VAL A 273 -10.14 -1.26 -8.85
CA VAL A 273 -9.83 -2.67 -8.60
C VAL A 273 -8.91 -2.79 -7.38
N ASP A 274 -9.20 -3.69 -6.46
CA ASP A 274 -8.26 -4.06 -5.40
C ASP A 274 -7.58 -5.42 -5.68
N GLY A 275 -6.49 -5.71 -4.96
CA GLY A 275 -5.70 -6.92 -5.20
C GLY A 275 -4.69 -6.81 -6.34
N LEU A 276 -4.19 -5.59 -6.62
CA LEU A 276 -3.20 -5.30 -7.66
C LEU A 276 -2.01 -6.28 -7.69
N SER A 277 -1.52 -6.68 -6.52
CA SER A 277 -0.35 -7.56 -6.40
C SER A 277 -0.64 -9.04 -6.67
N ARG A 278 -1.89 -9.38 -7.00
CA ARG A 278 -2.33 -10.76 -7.28
C ARG A 278 -2.85 -10.89 -8.71
N ALA A 279 -2.78 -12.12 -9.25
CA ALA A 279 -3.21 -12.38 -10.62
C ALA A 279 -4.71 -12.11 -10.82
N GLU A 280 -5.56 -12.33 -9.82
CA GLU A 280 -7.00 -12.08 -9.91
C GLU A 280 -7.29 -10.57 -10.05
N GLY A 281 -6.58 -9.73 -9.30
CA GLY A 281 -6.70 -8.28 -9.41
C GLY A 281 -6.16 -7.77 -10.75
N GLN A 282 -5.04 -8.32 -11.23
CA GLN A 282 -4.47 -7.99 -12.55
C GLN A 282 -5.44 -8.34 -13.69
N LEU A 283 -6.06 -9.53 -13.63
CA LEU A 283 -7.12 -9.93 -14.57
C LEU A 283 -8.33 -8.99 -14.45
N GLY A 284 -8.73 -8.65 -13.22
CA GLY A 284 -9.80 -7.69 -12.94
C GLY A 284 -9.56 -6.31 -13.56
N ILE A 285 -8.31 -5.80 -13.56
CA ILE A 285 -7.94 -4.53 -14.21
C ILE A 285 -8.14 -4.61 -15.72
N ALA A 286 -7.68 -5.69 -16.36
CA ALA A 286 -7.86 -5.89 -17.79
C ALA A 286 -9.35 -5.98 -18.15
N MET A 287 -10.13 -6.75 -17.38
CA MET A 287 -11.58 -6.86 -17.56
C MET A 287 -12.30 -5.52 -17.30
N ALA A 288 -11.83 -4.71 -16.37
CA ALA A 288 -12.42 -3.40 -16.06
C ALA A 288 -12.20 -2.42 -17.22
N LEU A 289 -11.04 -2.49 -17.87
CA LEU A 289 -10.79 -1.76 -19.11
C LEU A 289 -11.71 -2.22 -20.24
N VAL A 290 -11.88 -3.52 -20.43
CA VAL A 290 -12.83 -4.06 -21.43
C VAL A 290 -14.24 -3.51 -21.19
N GLN A 291 -14.68 -3.47 -19.93
CA GLN A 291 -15.98 -2.90 -19.58
C GLN A 291 -16.07 -1.38 -19.84
N GLN A 292 -15.01 -0.61 -19.55
CA GLN A 292 -14.97 0.82 -19.85
C GLN A 292 -15.05 1.12 -21.33
N TYR A 293 -14.39 0.32 -22.17
CA TYR A 293 -14.54 0.43 -23.62
C TYR A 293 -15.96 0.10 -24.11
N ALA A 294 -16.74 -0.64 -23.33
CA ALA A 294 -18.17 -0.88 -23.57
C ALA A 294 -19.07 0.19 -22.93
N GLY A 295 -18.51 1.25 -22.33
CA GLY A 295 -19.22 2.36 -21.70
C GLY A 295 -19.66 2.12 -20.25
N GLY A 296 -19.24 1.01 -19.62
CA GLY A 296 -19.55 0.70 -18.24
C GLY A 296 -18.40 1.03 -17.28
N SER A 297 -18.71 1.28 -16.01
CA SER A 297 -17.72 1.42 -14.95
C SER A 297 -18.15 0.67 -13.69
N GLY A 298 -17.21 0.33 -12.82
CA GLY A 298 -17.55 -0.30 -11.54
C GLY A 298 -16.38 -0.41 -10.57
N HIS A 299 -16.66 -1.00 -9.41
CA HIS A 299 -15.70 -1.13 -8.32
C HIS A 299 -15.55 -2.60 -7.96
N TYR A 300 -14.34 -3.12 -8.12
CA TYR A 300 -14.09 -4.56 -8.16
C TYR A 300 -13.06 -5.01 -7.13
N GLY A 301 -13.23 -6.26 -6.70
CA GLY A 301 -12.34 -6.93 -5.76
C GLY A 301 -13.05 -7.35 -4.48
N THR A 302 -12.27 -7.49 -3.41
CA THR A 302 -12.72 -8.02 -2.12
C THR A 302 -12.87 -6.97 -1.03
N GLY A 303 -12.37 -5.76 -1.28
CA GLY A 303 -12.40 -4.68 -0.30
C GLY A 303 -13.72 -3.93 -0.23
N ALA A 304 -13.89 -3.12 0.81
CA ALA A 304 -15.11 -2.35 1.04
C ALA A 304 -15.49 -1.45 -0.14
N GLY A 305 -16.78 -1.40 -0.48
CA GLY A 305 -17.31 -0.62 -1.61
C GLY A 305 -17.14 -1.29 -2.98
N ALA A 306 -16.62 -2.52 -3.05
CA ALA A 306 -16.68 -3.32 -4.27
C ALA A 306 -18.12 -3.80 -4.52
N VAL A 307 -18.59 -3.69 -5.76
CA VAL A 307 -19.92 -4.16 -6.20
C VAL A 307 -19.90 -5.61 -6.69
N SER A 308 -18.73 -6.11 -7.09
CA SER A 308 -18.48 -7.50 -7.45
C SER A 308 -16.99 -7.81 -7.33
N GLN A 309 -16.61 -9.09 -7.30
CA GLN A 309 -15.21 -9.48 -7.30
C GLN A 309 -14.55 -9.26 -8.67
N VAL A 310 -15.30 -9.47 -9.75
CA VAL A 310 -14.81 -9.31 -11.12
C VAL A 310 -15.82 -8.53 -11.98
N PRO A 311 -15.34 -7.75 -12.96
CA PRO A 311 -16.21 -7.13 -13.95
C PRO A 311 -16.95 -8.18 -14.78
N LYS A 312 -18.18 -7.88 -15.18
CA LYS A 312 -18.86 -8.66 -16.22
C LYS A 312 -18.39 -8.16 -17.58
N ILE A 313 -17.77 -9.03 -18.36
CA ILE A 313 -17.42 -8.76 -19.76
C ILE A 313 -18.56 -9.28 -20.63
N ALA A 314 -19.06 -8.42 -21.52
CA ALA A 314 -20.05 -8.80 -22.54
C ALA A 314 -19.37 -9.37 -23.80
#